data_AF-A0A6P2D036-F1
#
_entry.id   AF-A0A6P2D036-F1
#
_cell.length_a   1.000
_cell.length_b   1.000
_cell.length_c   1.000
_cell.angle_alpha   90.00
_cell.angle_beta   90.00
_cell.angle_gamma   90.00
#
_symmetry.space_group_name_H-M   'P 1'
#
loop_
_entity.id
_entity.type
_entity.pdbx_description
1 polymer ?
#
loop_
_entity_poly.entity_id
_entity_poly.type
_entity_poly.pdbx_seq_one_letter_code
_entity_poly.pdbx_strand_id
1 'polypeptide(L)'
;MDPGGRAVTSWIRAGGLSDAFRPCDTTVSGAGKRTDLIAAHRAHGVVKPLVTGATRLVFALDDAPTERYGPHVQGAGAHHNPCPGPANGPFVYGHVWVVLGLLAAHPTWGAIALPLLARLYVRQKNLVVGAGQQQVRFVWANVGSFHLCLWAFTMTEAWAWCRGEKALVGHRLASPWDDEPRRPSHADKRRAWRRELPGDEIRAALHPGASEREIRAAAERLLNLAA
;
A
#
# COMPACT_ATOMS: atom_id res chain seq x y z
N MET A 1 -13.77 7.65 15.43
CA MET A 1 -13.26 6.58 14.55
C MET A 1 -11.88 6.99 14.06
N ASP A 2 -10.82 6.37 14.56
CA ASP A 2 -9.47 6.61 14.03
C ASP A 2 -9.40 6.01 12.61
N PRO A 3 -9.24 6.82 11.54
CA PRO A 3 -9.09 6.30 10.19
C PRO A 3 -7.71 5.64 10.11
N GLY A 4 -7.63 4.41 10.61
CA GLY A 4 -6.36 3.78 10.97
C GLY A 4 -5.33 3.85 9.85
N GLY A 5 -4.28 4.65 10.07
CA GLY A 5 -2.91 4.53 9.53
C GLY A 5 -2.70 4.30 8.02
N ARG A 6 -3.74 4.41 7.18
CA ARG A 6 -3.71 4.00 5.76
C ARG A 6 -3.66 5.18 4.79
N ALA A 7 -3.72 6.41 5.28
CA ALA A 7 -3.56 7.59 4.45
C ALA A 7 -2.09 8.02 4.44
N VAL A 8 -1.53 8.38 3.28
CA VAL A 8 -0.16 8.95 3.17
C VAL A 8 0.08 10.05 4.21
N THR A 9 -0.96 10.81 4.54
CA THR A 9 -0.93 11.83 5.59
C THR A 9 -0.60 11.30 6.99
N SER A 10 -1.03 10.07 7.35
CA SER A 10 -0.62 9.45 8.62
C SER A 10 0.83 9.05 8.62
N TRP A 11 1.37 8.64 7.46
CA TRP A 11 2.80 8.31 7.31
C TRP A 11 3.67 9.56 7.38
N ILE A 12 3.24 10.66 6.75
CA ILE A 12 3.89 11.98 6.85
C ILE A 12 3.91 12.45 8.32
N ARG A 13 2.78 12.35 9.02
CA ARG A 13 2.69 12.70 10.46
C ARG A 13 3.57 11.81 11.32
N ALA A 14 3.54 10.50 11.11
CA ALA A 14 4.38 9.55 11.85
C ALA A 14 5.88 9.77 11.62
N GLY A 15 6.26 10.23 10.44
CA GLY A 15 7.63 10.61 10.11
C GLY A 15 8.06 11.98 10.67
N GLY A 16 7.17 12.73 11.33
CA GLY A 16 7.45 14.10 11.79
C GLY A 16 7.55 15.12 10.65
N LEU A 17 7.02 14.81 9.47
CA LEU A 17 7.17 15.62 8.25
C LEU A 17 5.95 16.53 7.98
N SER A 18 5.19 16.86 9.02
CA SER A 18 3.95 17.64 8.89
C SER A 18 4.18 19.01 8.22
N ASP A 19 5.31 19.65 8.50
CA ASP A 19 5.69 20.95 7.92
C ASP A 19 6.17 20.85 6.46
N ALA A 20 6.46 19.63 5.99
CA ALA A 20 6.95 19.32 4.64
C ALA A 20 5.88 18.64 3.76
N PHE A 21 4.58 18.88 4.03
CA PHE A 21 3.48 18.21 3.34
C PHE A 21 3.51 18.38 1.81
N ARG A 22 3.79 19.59 1.32
CA ARG A 22 3.86 19.90 -0.13
C ARG A 22 5.00 19.16 -0.84
N PRO A 23 6.26 19.18 -0.32
CA PRO A 23 7.33 18.32 -0.83
C PRO A 23 6.97 16.84 -0.83
N CYS A 24 6.36 16.33 0.25
CA CYS A 24 5.95 14.93 0.32
C CYS A 24 4.96 14.58 -0.80
N ASP A 25 3.92 15.39 -1.01
CA ASP A 25 2.93 15.17 -2.07
C ASP A 25 3.57 15.19 -3.47
N THR A 26 4.57 16.04 -3.68
CA THR A 26 5.34 16.11 -4.93
C THR A 26 6.16 14.84 -5.15
N THR A 27 6.83 14.35 -4.12
CA THR A 27 7.58 13.08 -4.14
C THR A 27 6.65 11.89 -4.42
N VAL A 28 5.50 11.83 -3.75
CA VAL A 28 4.48 10.79 -3.99
C VAL A 28 3.99 10.84 -5.44
N SER A 29 3.70 12.03 -5.96
CA SER A 29 3.31 12.22 -7.36
C SER A 29 4.42 11.78 -8.33
N GLY A 30 5.69 12.10 -8.02
CA GLY A 30 6.85 11.66 -8.79
C GLY A 30 7.07 10.14 -8.78
N ALA A 31 6.78 9.48 -7.66
CA ALA A 31 6.76 8.02 -7.56
C ALA A 31 5.59 7.42 -8.36
N GLY A 32 4.43 8.07 -8.35
CA GLY A 32 3.26 7.68 -9.15
C GLY A 32 3.51 7.67 -10.66
N LYS A 33 4.45 8.48 -11.16
CA LYS A 33 4.88 8.46 -12.57
C LYS A 33 5.88 7.36 -12.91
N ARG A 34 6.46 6.69 -11.90
CA ARG A 34 7.54 5.70 -12.02
C ARG A 34 7.18 4.36 -11.39
N THR A 35 5.88 4.05 -11.33
CA THR A 35 5.36 2.86 -10.64
C THR A 35 5.97 1.57 -11.14
N ASP A 36 6.26 1.48 -12.44
CA ASP A 36 6.73 0.25 -13.08
C ASP A 36 8.16 -0.08 -12.66
N LEU A 37 9.02 0.93 -12.66
CA LEU A 37 10.41 0.80 -12.20
C LEU A 37 10.46 0.43 -10.72
N ILE A 38 9.66 1.09 -9.88
CA ILE A 38 9.64 0.81 -8.45
C ILE A 38 9.04 -0.58 -8.18
N ALA A 39 7.99 -0.98 -8.90
CA ALA A 39 7.39 -2.31 -8.80
C ALA A 39 8.39 -3.40 -9.22
N ALA A 40 9.11 -3.21 -10.33
CA ALA A 40 10.13 -4.15 -10.81
C ALA A 40 11.27 -4.31 -9.80
N HIS A 41 11.78 -3.20 -9.26
CA HIS A 41 12.84 -3.24 -8.26
C HIS A 41 12.40 -4.00 -6.99
N ARG A 42 11.17 -3.76 -6.51
CA ARG A 42 10.61 -4.50 -5.37
C ARG A 42 10.35 -5.96 -5.68
N ALA A 43 9.80 -6.27 -6.85
CA ALA A 43 9.57 -7.65 -7.26
C ALA A 43 10.88 -8.45 -7.25
N HIS A 44 11.98 -7.85 -7.71
CA HIS A 44 13.29 -8.49 -7.70
C HIS A 44 13.93 -8.56 -6.30
N GLY A 45 13.90 -7.46 -5.52
CA GLY A 45 14.59 -7.39 -4.23
C GLY A 45 13.85 -8.05 -3.06
N VAL A 46 12.52 -8.00 -3.06
CA VAL A 46 11.68 -8.46 -1.93
C VAL A 46 10.98 -9.76 -2.25
N VAL A 47 10.33 -9.83 -3.41
CA VAL A 47 9.37 -10.90 -3.70
C VAL A 47 10.07 -12.14 -4.25
N LYS A 48 11.05 -11.97 -5.14
CA LYS A 48 11.82 -13.07 -5.74
C LYS A 48 12.40 -14.02 -4.68
N PRO A 49 13.06 -13.56 -3.60
CA PRO A 49 13.53 -14.44 -2.53
C PRO A 49 12.44 -15.35 -1.95
N LEU A 50 11.23 -14.82 -1.73
CA LEU A 50 10.10 -15.55 -1.12
C LEU A 50 9.57 -16.69 -2.00
N VAL A 51 9.81 -16.63 -3.31
CA VAL A 51 9.32 -17.61 -4.30
C VAL A 51 10.45 -18.35 -5.01
N THR A 52 11.68 -18.30 -4.49
CA THR A 52 12.87 -18.91 -5.12
C THR A 52 12.70 -20.41 -5.37
N GLY A 53 11.98 -21.12 -4.47
CA GLY A 53 11.69 -22.54 -4.61
C GLY A 53 10.42 -22.87 -5.40
N ALA A 54 9.70 -21.88 -5.92
CA ALA A 54 8.44 -22.11 -6.63
C ALA A 54 8.69 -22.58 -8.07
N THR A 55 8.11 -23.72 -8.44
CA THR A 55 8.15 -24.23 -9.82
C THR A 55 7.15 -23.56 -10.76
N ARG A 56 6.12 -22.90 -10.19
CA ARG A 56 5.09 -22.16 -10.91
C ARG A 56 4.78 -20.87 -10.16
N LEU A 57 4.67 -19.78 -10.91
CA LEU A 57 4.16 -18.50 -10.41
C LEU A 57 2.71 -18.32 -10.89
N VAL A 58 1.83 -17.92 -9.99
CA VAL A 58 0.42 -17.64 -10.31
C VAL A 58 0.15 -16.16 -10.04
N PHE A 59 -0.33 -15.45 -11.04
CA PHE A 59 -0.70 -14.05 -10.93
C PHE A 59 -2.21 -13.89 -10.91
N ALA A 60 -2.70 -13.04 -10.02
CA ALA A 60 -4.09 -12.64 -9.95
C ALA A 60 -4.23 -11.19 -10.42
N LEU A 61 -5.28 -10.94 -11.21
CA LEU A 61 -5.75 -9.61 -11.53
C LEU A 61 -7.12 -9.43 -10.89
N ASP A 62 -7.26 -8.41 -10.07
CA ASP A 62 -8.50 -8.10 -9.38
C ASP A 62 -8.70 -6.58 -9.36
N ASP A 63 -9.94 -6.14 -9.54
CA ASP A 63 -10.28 -4.71 -9.48
C ASP A 63 -10.88 -4.33 -8.12
N ALA A 64 -10.30 -3.32 -7.49
CA ALA A 64 -10.74 -2.84 -6.19
C ALA A 64 -11.16 -1.37 -6.26
N PRO A 65 -12.43 -1.03 -5.98
CA PRO A 65 -12.83 0.36 -5.83
C PRO A 65 -12.27 0.94 -4.53
N THR A 66 -11.74 2.16 -4.62
CA THR A 66 -11.41 2.98 -3.46
C THR A 66 -12.34 4.15 -3.38
N GLU A 67 -13.15 4.22 -2.33
CA GLU A 67 -14.05 5.34 -2.08
C GLU A 67 -13.27 6.64 -1.89
N ARG A 68 -13.84 7.73 -2.40
CA ARG A 68 -13.34 9.08 -2.23
C ARG A 68 -14.50 10.00 -1.87
N TYR A 69 -14.22 10.91 -0.94
CA TYR A 69 -15.15 11.96 -0.55
C TYR A 69 -14.62 13.32 -1.01
N GLY A 70 -15.56 14.16 -1.46
CA GLY A 70 -15.31 15.54 -1.88
C GLY A 70 -15.61 15.76 -3.38
N PRO A 71 -16.01 16.99 -3.75
CA PRO A 71 -16.29 17.34 -5.13
C PRO A 71 -14.99 17.37 -5.96
N HIS A 72 -15.09 17.00 -7.24
CA HIS A 72 -14.04 17.17 -8.27
C HIS A 72 -12.72 16.40 -8.09
N VAL A 73 -12.76 15.08 -7.82
CA VAL A 73 -11.56 14.22 -7.78
C VAL A 73 -11.19 13.73 -9.19
N GLN A 74 -10.01 14.09 -9.71
CA GLN A 74 -9.58 13.71 -11.06
C GLN A 74 -9.57 12.19 -11.26
N GLY A 75 -10.20 11.72 -12.35
CA GLY A 75 -10.26 10.31 -12.71
C GLY A 75 -11.22 9.46 -11.85
N ALA A 76 -11.90 10.05 -10.88
CA ALA A 76 -12.92 9.35 -10.09
C ALA A 76 -14.28 9.32 -10.81
N GLY A 77 -15.15 8.40 -10.41
CA GLY A 77 -16.54 8.36 -10.82
C GLY A 77 -17.38 7.41 -9.98
N ALA A 78 -18.64 7.19 -10.35
CA ALA A 78 -19.54 6.28 -9.64
C ALA A 78 -19.39 4.83 -10.13
N HIS A 79 -19.02 3.90 -9.27
CA HIS A 79 -18.79 2.49 -9.58
C HIS A 79 -19.75 1.61 -8.80
N HIS A 80 -20.09 0.42 -9.31
CA HIS A 80 -20.87 -0.53 -8.53
C HIS A 80 -20.09 -0.90 -7.27
N ASN A 81 -20.80 -0.97 -6.15
CA ASN A 81 -20.24 -1.45 -4.90
C ASN A 81 -20.15 -2.99 -4.95
N PRO A 82 -18.95 -3.61 -4.95
CA PRO A 82 -18.82 -5.06 -4.99
C PRO A 82 -19.27 -5.72 -3.68
N CYS A 83 -19.33 -4.95 -2.58
CA CYS A 83 -19.74 -5.44 -1.27
C CYS A 83 -20.79 -4.49 -0.66
N PRO A 84 -22.03 -4.46 -1.19
CA PRO A 84 -23.09 -3.64 -0.63
C PRO A 84 -23.52 -4.24 0.71
N GLY A 85 -23.03 -3.64 1.80
CA GLY A 85 -23.51 -3.95 3.15
C GLY A 85 -24.88 -3.32 3.42
N PRO A 86 -25.55 -3.69 4.53
CA PRO A 86 -26.90 -3.20 4.86
C PRO A 86 -27.02 -1.67 4.94
N ALA A 87 -25.92 -0.99 5.25
CA ALA A 87 -25.84 0.47 5.38
C ALA A 87 -25.17 1.16 4.19
N ASN A 88 -24.70 0.41 3.17
CA ASN A 88 -23.94 0.96 2.05
C ASN A 88 -24.81 1.01 0.79
N GLY A 89 -24.63 2.06 -0.01
CA GLY A 89 -25.30 2.17 -1.30
C GLY A 89 -24.81 1.14 -2.33
N PRO A 90 -25.60 0.89 -3.39
CA PRO A 90 -25.23 0.02 -4.51
C PRO A 90 -24.09 0.60 -5.37
N PHE A 91 -23.71 1.86 -5.13
CA PHE A 91 -22.63 2.54 -5.81
C PHE A 91 -21.66 3.19 -4.82
N VAL A 92 -20.39 3.22 -5.21
CA VAL A 92 -19.30 3.93 -4.53
C VAL A 92 -18.74 4.97 -5.48
N TYR A 93 -18.58 6.21 -5.00
CA TYR A 93 -17.87 7.24 -5.74
C TYR A 93 -16.38 7.18 -5.41
N GLY A 94 -15.53 7.10 -6.45
CA GLY A 94 -14.09 7.02 -6.25
C GLY A 94 -13.33 6.50 -7.46
N HIS A 95 -12.18 5.88 -7.20
CA HIS A 95 -11.32 5.28 -8.23
C HIS A 95 -11.49 3.77 -8.24
N VAL A 96 -11.31 3.14 -9.40
CA VAL A 96 -11.14 1.68 -9.49
C VAL A 96 -9.71 1.38 -9.88
N TRP A 97 -9.09 0.47 -9.13
CA TRP A 97 -7.71 0.04 -9.34
C TRP A 97 -7.68 -1.41 -9.75
N VAL A 98 -7.06 -1.71 -10.88
CA VAL A 98 -6.75 -3.09 -11.26
C VAL A 98 -5.39 -3.43 -10.68
N VAL A 99 -5.36 -4.39 -9.76
CA VAL A 99 -4.15 -4.81 -9.04
C VAL A 99 -3.63 -6.11 -9.62
N LEU A 100 -2.34 -6.13 -9.96
CA LEU A 100 -1.59 -7.33 -10.27
C LEU A 100 -0.93 -7.84 -8.98
N GLY A 101 -1.33 -9.02 -8.52
CA GLY A 101 -0.74 -9.70 -7.37
C GLY A 101 -0.11 -11.03 -7.75
N LEU A 102 1.00 -11.37 -7.11
CA LEU A 102 1.58 -12.71 -7.14
C LEU A 102 0.98 -13.54 -6.00
N LEU A 103 0.39 -14.68 -6.30
CA LEU A 103 -0.09 -15.62 -5.30
C LEU A 103 1.06 -16.55 -4.89
N ALA A 104 1.67 -16.26 -3.74
CA ALA A 104 2.78 -17.03 -3.18
C ALA A 104 2.28 -18.06 -2.16
N ALA A 105 2.82 -19.27 -2.21
CA ALA A 105 2.51 -20.32 -1.23
C ALA A 105 3.39 -20.15 0.02
N HIS A 106 2.77 -19.74 1.12
CA HIS A 106 3.43 -19.65 2.42
C HIS A 106 3.44 -21.02 3.12
N PRO A 107 4.58 -21.48 3.66
CA PRO A 107 4.69 -22.80 4.30
C PRO A 107 3.65 -23.03 5.41
N THR A 108 3.37 -22.00 6.20
CA THR A 108 2.47 -22.09 7.37
C THR A 108 1.04 -21.62 7.10
N TRP A 109 0.81 -20.73 6.13
CA TRP A 109 -0.44 -19.95 6.03
C TRP A 109 -1.15 -20.11 4.68
N GLY A 110 -0.63 -20.99 3.81
CA GLY A 110 -1.18 -21.23 2.48
C GLY A 110 -0.97 -20.06 1.54
N ALA A 111 -1.91 -19.84 0.62
CA ALA A 111 -1.79 -18.79 -0.38
C ALA A 111 -1.84 -17.38 0.24
N ILE A 112 -0.85 -16.55 -0.11
CA ILE A 112 -0.76 -15.13 0.22
C ILE A 112 -0.62 -14.34 -1.08
N ALA A 113 -1.48 -13.34 -1.26
CA ALA A 113 -1.37 -12.40 -2.37
C ALA A 113 -0.33 -11.32 -2.05
N LEU A 114 0.70 -11.21 -2.88
CA LEU A 114 1.73 -10.18 -2.83
C LEU A 114 1.47 -9.17 -3.96
N PRO A 115 0.80 -8.05 -3.69
CA PRO A 115 0.47 -7.08 -4.72
C PRO A 115 1.75 -6.37 -5.23
N LEU A 116 1.91 -6.33 -6.54
CA LEU A 116 3.13 -5.84 -7.19
C LEU A 116 2.92 -4.46 -7.82
N LEU A 117 1.81 -4.34 -8.54
CA LEU A 117 1.53 -3.19 -9.39
C LEU A 117 0.03 -2.94 -9.42
N ALA A 118 -0.36 -1.68 -9.59
CA ALA A 118 -1.74 -1.32 -9.84
C ALA A 118 -1.86 -0.37 -11.02
N ARG A 119 -3.02 -0.41 -11.69
CA ARG A 119 -3.39 0.52 -12.75
C ARG A 119 -4.70 1.18 -12.40
N LEU A 120 -4.75 2.49 -12.59
CA LEU A 120 -5.97 3.25 -12.43
C LEU A 120 -6.86 3.00 -13.65
N TYR A 121 -8.06 2.48 -13.42
CA TYR A 121 -9.09 2.35 -14.44
C TYR A 121 -9.95 3.63 -14.46
N VAL A 122 -9.95 4.32 -15.60
CA VAL A 122 -10.80 5.50 -15.83
C VAL A 122 -11.71 5.21 -17.02
N ARG A 123 -13.02 5.30 -16.79
CA ARG A 123 -14.00 5.16 -17.88
C ARG A 123 -13.90 6.35 -18.83
N GLN A 124 -14.06 6.10 -20.12
CA GLN A 124 -14.05 7.14 -21.15
C GLN A 124 -15.05 8.27 -20.86
N LYS A 125 -16.25 7.96 -20.38
CA LYS A 125 -17.26 8.97 -19.98
C LYS A 125 -16.79 9.91 -18.87
N ASN A 126 -15.83 9.50 -18.04
CA ASN A 126 -15.25 10.30 -16.97
C ASN A 126 -14.05 11.14 -17.45
N LEU A 127 -13.57 10.94 -18.69
CA LEU A 127 -12.50 11.75 -19.30
C LEU A 127 -13.02 13.08 -19.85
N VAL A 128 -14.31 13.18 -20.18
CA VAL A 128 -14.91 14.32 -20.91
C VAL A 128 -15.62 15.32 -19.99
N VAL A 129 -15.81 15.02 -18.71
CA VAL A 129 -16.42 15.96 -17.76
C VAL A 129 -15.34 16.93 -17.24
N GLY A 130 -15.19 18.08 -17.90
CA GLY A 130 -14.37 19.20 -17.41
C GLY A 130 -13.08 19.51 -18.17
N ALA A 131 -13.03 19.33 -19.49
CA ALA A 131 -12.01 19.97 -20.33
C ALA A 131 -12.18 21.50 -20.29
N GLY A 132 -11.69 22.15 -19.23
CA GLY A 132 -11.71 23.62 -19.11
C GLY A 132 -11.84 24.20 -17.70
N GLN A 133 -12.02 23.41 -16.64
CA GLN A 133 -12.06 23.92 -15.26
C GLN A 133 -11.19 23.03 -14.37
N GLN A 134 -9.91 23.35 -14.36
CA GLN A 134 -8.85 22.66 -13.62
C GLN A 134 -9.00 22.88 -12.11
N GLN A 135 -8.46 21.92 -11.34
CA GLN A 135 -8.20 21.91 -9.88
C GLN A 135 -9.33 21.20 -9.09
N VAL A 136 -9.15 19.98 -8.57
CA VAL A 136 -8.23 19.65 -7.46
C VAL A 136 -8.05 18.13 -7.28
N ARG A 137 -6.88 17.72 -6.76
CA ARG A 137 -6.39 16.33 -6.50
C ARG A 137 -5.79 15.62 -7.72
N PHE A 138 -4.50 15.87 -7.92
CA PHE A 138 -3.65 15.31 -8.97
C PHE A 138 -3.75 13.77 -9.07
N VAL A 139 -4.06 13.25 -10.26
CA VAL A 139 -4.14 11.81 -10.52
C VAL A 139 -2.85 11.07 -10.13
N TRP A 140 -1.69 11.66 -10.39
CA TRP A 140 -0.39 11.04 -10.09
C TRP A 140 -0.09 10.94 -8.60
N ALA A 141 -0.55 11.90 -7.79
CA ALA A 141 -0.46 11.80 -6.33
C ALA A 141 -1.34 10.66 -5.80
N ASN A 142 -2.52 10.43 -6.40
CA ASN A 142 -3.36 9.28 -6.08
C ASN A 142 -2.71 7.95 -6.49
N VAL A 143 -2.16 7.89 -7.71
CA VAL A 143 -1.42 6.71 -8.20
C VAL A 143 -0.25 6.39 -7.28
N GLY A 144 0.57 7.39 -6.93
CA GLY A 144 1.69 7.21 -6.01
C GLY A 144 1.24 6.78 -4.63
N SER A 145 0.20 7.41 -4.08
CA SER A 145 -0.35 7.08 -2.75
C SER A 145 -0.85 5.64 -2.70
N PHE A 146 -1.59 5.20 -3.72
CA PHE A 146 -2.07 3.83 -3.81
C PHE A 146 -0.91 2.84 -3.87
N HIS A 147 0.11 3.11 -4.69
CA HIS A 147 1.29 2.26 -4.80
C HIS A 147 2.10 2.22 -3.50
N LEU A 148 2.21 3.33 -2.75
CA LEU A 148 2.85 3.31 -1.44
C LEU A 148 2.13 2.37 -0.48
N CYS A 149 0.80 2.42 -0.41
CA CYS A 149 0.02 1.50 0.41
C CYS A 149 0.17 0.04 -0.07
N LEU A 150 0.11 -0.17 -1.38
CA LEU A 150 0.25 -1.47 -2.03
C LEU A 150 1.62 -2.10 -1.72
N TRP A 151 2.70 -1.32 -1.84
CA TRP A 151 4.02 -1.81 -1.55
C TRP A 151 4.27 -1.98 -0.06
N ALA A 152 3.73 -1.11 0.79
CA ALA A 152 3.77 -1.31 2.24
C ALA A 152 3.07 -2.61 2.65
N PHE A 153 2.00 -3.00 1.94
CA PHE A 153 1.36 -4.30 2.13
C PHE A 153 2.35 -5.43 1.85
N THR A 154 2.96 -5.45 0.66
CA THR A 154 3.92 -6.49 0.26
C THR A 154 5.13 -6.56 1.18
N MET A 155 5.68 -5.41 1.59
CA MET A 155 6.79 -5.36 2.54
C MET A 155 6.41 -5.95 3.90
N THR A 156 5.19 -5.68 4.38
CA THR A 156 4.70 -6.26 5.64
C THR A 156 4.60 -7.78 5.55
N GLU A 157 4.09 -8.30 4.44
CA GLU A 157 3.98 -9.75 4.22
C GLU A 157 5.35 -10.41 4.10
N ALA A 158 6.30 -9.75 3.41
CA ALA A 158 7.68 -10.22 3.30
C ALA A 158 8.40 -10.24 4.65
N TRP A 159 8.31 -9.16 5.43
CA TRP A 159 8.88 -9.09 6.78
C TRP A 159 8.27 -10.16 7.71
N ALA A 160 6.97 -10.43 7.58
CA ALA A 160 6.30 -11.44 8.40
C ALA A 160 6.58 -12.89 7.96
N TRP A 161 7.18 -13.11 6.78
CA TRP A 161 7.24 -14.42 6.12
C TRP A 161 7.92 -15.50 6.96
N CYS A 162 9.00 -15.16 7.67
CA CYS A 162 9.73 -16.12 8.50
C CYS A 162 9.40 -16.02 10.00
N ARG A 163 8.40 -15.21 10.37
CA ARG A 163 8.09 -14.92 11.78
C ARG A 163 7.01 -15.86 12.32
N GLY A 164 7.22 -16.37 13.53
CA GLY A 164 6.26 -17.22 14.22
C GLY A 164 4.99 -16.47 14.63
N GLU A 165 3.86 -17.18 14.70
CA GLU A 165 2.54 -16.62 14.99
C GLU A 165 2.52 -15.74 16.25
N LYS A 166 3.11 -16.22 17.36
CA LYS A 166 3.15 -15.49 18.65
C LYS A 166 3.78 -14.10 18.52
N ALA A 167 4.81 -13.94 17.68
CA ALA A 167 5.45 -12.64 17.45
C ALA A 167 4.53 -11.67 16.69
N LEU A 168 3.70 -12.20 15.78
CA LEU A 168 2.80 -11.39 14.96
C LEU A 168 1.51 -11.00 15.69
N VAL A 169 1.00 -11.89 16.55
CA VAL A 169 -0.30 -11.69 17.23
C VAL A 169 -0.18 -11.36 18.71
N GLY A 170 1.02 -11.20 19.27
CA GLY A 170 1.21 -10.94 20.70
C GLY A 170 0.46 -9.71 21.24
N HIS A 171 0.06 -8.78 20.37
CA HIS A 171 -0.79 -7.65 20.74
C HIS A 171 -2.26 -8.00 21.02
N ARG A 172 -2.76 -9.13 20.51
CA ARG A 172 -4.15 -9.59 20.75
C ARG A 172 -4.39 -9.91 22.21
N LEU A 173 -3.36 -10.25 22.99
CA LEU A 173 -3.44 -10.48 24.43
C LEU A 173 -3.99 -9.27 25.21
N ALA A 174 -3.89 -8.05 24.66
CA ALA A 174 -4.49 -6.85 25.23
C ALA A 174 -5.99 -6.69 24.91
N SER A 175 -6.58 -7.61 24.16
CA SER A 175 -7.99 -7.62 23.75
C SER A 175 -8.61 -8.96 24.13
N PRO A 176 -9.16 -9.09 25.36
CA PRO A 176 -9.69 -10.36 25.88
C PRO A 176 -10.81 -11.00 25.04
N TRP A 177 -11.44 -10.23 24.16
CA TRP A 177 -12.49 -10.65 23.24
C TRP A 177 -11.96 -11.12 21.87
N ASP A 178 -10.65 -11.13 21.64
CA ASP A 178 -9.99 -11.57 20.41
C ASP A 178 -9.15 -12.84 20.68
N ASP A 179 -9.83 -13.89 21.17
CA ASP A 179 -9.26 -15.18 21.59
C ASP A 179 -9.48 -16.32 20.58
N GLU A 180 -10.22 -16.06 19.49
CA GLU A 180 -10.45 -17.06 18.44
C GLU A 180 -9.14 -17.47 17.72
N PRO A 181 -8.88 -18.78 17.57
CA PRO A 181 -7.70 -19.27 16.86
C PRO A 181 -7.84 -18.99 15.36
N ARG A 182 -7.17 -17.93 14.89
CA ARG A 182 -7.16 -17.51 13.49
C ARG A 182 -5.79 -17.04 13.06
N ARG A 183 -5.44 -17.38 11.80
CA ARG A 183 -4.17 -16.97 11.17
C ARG A 183 -3.92 -15.47 11.36
N PRO A 184 -2.66 -15.03 11.50
CA PRO A 184 -2.32 -13.61 11.55
C PRO A 184 -2.87 -12.89 10.32
N SER A 185 -3.74 -11.90 10.53
CA SER A 185 -4.21 -11.04 9.45
C SER A 185 -3.10 -10.09 9.02
N HIS A 186 -3.23 -9.51 7.83
CA HIS A 186 -2.35 -8.44 7.39
C HIS A 186 -2.30 -7.28 8.41
N ALA A 187 -3.41 -6.99 9.10
CA ALA A 187 -3.45 -5.95 10.12
C ALA A 187 -2.64 -6.31 11.37
N ASP A 188 -2.60 -7.59 11.75
CA ASP A 188 -1.78 -8.09 12.85
C ASP A 188 -0.29 -7.91 12.52
N LYS A 189 0.11 -8.40 11.34
CA LYS A 189 1.48 -8.31 10.83
C LYS A 189 1.96 -6.86 10.75
N ARG A 190 1.12 -5.96 10.22
CA ARG A 190 1.42 -4.51 10.15
C ARG A 190 1.54 -3.86 11.52
N ARG A 191 0.73 -4.28 12.51
CA ARG A 191 0.84 -3.77 13.89
C ARG A 191 2.14 -4.24 14.54
N ALA A 192 2.52 -5.50 14.33
CA ALA A 192 3.79 -6.03 14.82
C ALA A 192 4.98 -5.32 14.17
N TRP A 193 5.01 -5.21 12.83
CA TRP A 193 6.10 -4.54 12.11
C TRP A 193 6.28 -3.07 12.52
N ARG A 194 5.18 -2.33 12.73
CA ARG A 194 5.24 -0.94 13.22
C ARG A 194 5.87 -0.77 14.60
N ARG A 195 5.91 -1.81 15.43
CA ARG A 195 6.59 -1.78 16.74
C ARG A 195 8.08 -2.05 16.63
N GLU A 196 8.51 -2.76 15.59
CA GLU A 196 9.93 -3.04 15.31
C GLU A 196 10.60 -1.96 14.46
N LEU A 197 9.84 -1.19 13.67
CA LEU A 197 10.39 -0.10 12.85
C LEU A 197 11.01 1.00 13.72
N PRO A 198 12.35 1.20 13.69
CA PRO A 198 12.98 2.31 14.39
C PRO A 198 12.60 3.61 13.67
N GLY A 199 11.83 4.46 14.35
CA GLY A 199 11.35 5.72 13.77
C GLY A 199 12.47 6.67 13.33
N ASP A 200 13.69 6.49 13.82
CA ASP A 200 14.88 7.29 13.48
C ASP A 200 15.41 6.99 12.06
N GLU A 201 15.33 5.75 11.59
CA GLU A 201 15.86 5.37 10.28
C GLU A 201 14.96 5.82 9.11
N ILE A 202 13.64 5.78 9.31
CA ILE A 202 12.67 6.34 8.38
C ILE A 202 12.90 7.86 8.23
N ARG A 203 13.22 8.56 9.34
CA ARG A 203 13.54 9.99 9.32
C ARG A 203 14.83 10.29 8.55
N ALA A 204 15.87 9.47 8.71
CA ALA A 204 17.12 9.63 7.98
C ALA A 204 16.97 9.44 6.45
N ALA A 205 16.03 8.59 6.02
CA ALA A 205 15.77 8.30 4.61
C ALA A 205 14.94 9.38 3.86
N LEU A 206 14.23 10.25 4.58
CA LEU A 206 13.22 11.15 4.03
C LEU A 206 13.63 12.63 3.99
N HIS A 207 14.91 12.96 4.13
CA HIS A 207 15.37 14.36 4.06
C HIS A 207 15.15 14.97 2.64
N PRO A 208 14.72 16.24 2.54
CA PRO A 208 14.56 16.94 1.27
C PRO A 208 15.85 16.98 0.43
N GLY A 209 15.77 16.61 -0.85
CA GLY A 209 16.94 16.60 -1.75
C GLY A 209 17.73 15.29 -1.80
N ALA A 210 17.17 14.20 -1.24
CA ALA A 210 17.77 12.87 -1.36
C ALA A 210 17.94 12.46 -2.84
N SER A 211 19.18 12.14 -3.19
CA SER A 211 19.57 11.60 -4.48
C SER A 211 19.01 10.19 -4.69
N GLU A 212 18.94 9.75 -5.95
CA GLU A 212 18.50 8.39 -6.30
C GLU A 212 19.33 7.31 -5.58
N ARG A 213 20.62 7.57 -5.35
CA ARG A 213 21.52 6.69 -4.61
C ARG A 213 21.15 6.59 -3.13
N GLU A 214 20.74 7.70 -2.51
CA GLU A 214 20.32 7.73 -1.11
C GLU A 214 18.96 7.06 -0.91
N ILE A 215 18.03 7.25 -1.84
CA ILE A 215 16.75 6.53 -1.84
C ILE A 215 16.97 5.03 -1.99
N ARG A 216 17.89 4.62 -2.88
CA ARG A 216 18.26 3.21 -3.06
C ARG A 216 18.93 2.63 -1.82
N ALA A 217 19.87 3.34 -1.22
CA ALA A 217 20.54 2.91 0.00
C ALA A 217 19.59 2.85 1.21
N ALA A 218 18.63 3.77 1.29
CA ALA A 218 17.57 3.73 2.30
C ALA A 218 16.61 2.55 2.06
N ALA A 219 16.24 2.29 0.81
CA ALA A 219 15.47 1.11 0.45
C ALA A 219 16.24 -0.16 0.84
N GLU A 220 17.53 -0.27 0.53
CA GLU A 220 18.40 -1.39 0.91
C GLU A 220 18.52 -1.56 2.43
N ARG A 221 18.66 -0.47 3.21
CA ARG A 221 18.64 -0.54 4.68
C ARG A 221 17.31 -1.05 5.21
N LEU A 222 16.19 -0.52 4.70
CA LEU A 222 14.85 -0.98 5.07
C LEU A 222 14.58 -2.43 4.64
N LEU A 223 15.19 -2.88 3.54
CA LEU A 223 15.14 -4.26 3.06
C LEU A 223 15.99 -5.19 3.94
N ASN A 224 17.17 -4.76 4.37
CA ASN A 224 18.04 -5.53 5.27
C ASN A 224 17.44 -5.67 6.68
N LEU A 225 16.64 -4.70 7.14
CA LEU A 225 15.85 -4.81 8.37
C LEU A 225 14.63 -5.74 8.23
N ALA A 226 14.23 -6.04 6.99
CA ALA A 226 13.12 -6.91 6.67
C ALA A 226 13.53 -8.36 6.36
N ALA A 227 14.84 -8.63 6.23
CA ALA A 227 15.44 -9.95 6.13
C ALA A 227 15.65 -10.57 7.53
#